data_AF-A0A7Y7LXA2-F1
#
_entry.id   AF-A0A7Y7LXA2-F1
#
_cell.length_a   1.000
_cell.length_b   1.000
_cell.length_c   1.000
_cell.angle_alpha   90.00
_cell.angle_beta   90.00
_cell.angle_gamma   90.00
#
_symmetry.space_group_name_H-M   'P 1'
#
loop_
_entity.id
_entity.type
_entity.pdbx_description
1 polymer ?
#
loop_
_entity_poly.entity_id
_entity_poly.type
_entity_poly.pdbx_seq_one_letter_code
_entity_poly.pdbx_strand_id
1 'polypeptide(L)'
;MPTTSRHVLAGNDISWPQCPAAAGGYGLPLPPESAGFAVIGLSNGLPFTANPCLAWQLTRATNTNLLAHAYAMAAFPTAAQLRSHGADGPWSPATRDGRLSNAGFAEAADAVAGMARAGFLPGVVWIDVEPHRPQPWPATTAARQRENRLVLGGLMRGLHDAGLAYGLYSFASAWAGITGSWKLPGVPVWATAGQDTPARARAMCTKPSFSGGHVYLAQWYDDVRDYDVTCGTYAFTPLPLAAPPEADFP
;
A
#
# COMPACT_ATOMS: atom_id res chain seq x y z
N MET A 1 -10.62 17.24 -33.10
CA MET A 1 -9.91 17.21 -31.80
C MET A 1 -8.87 16.10 -31.88
N PRO A 2 -7.61 16.31 -31.47
CA PRO A 2 -6.65 15.22 -31.43
C PRO A 2 -7.09 14.24 -30.35
N THR A 3 -7.30 12.99 -30.72
CA THR A 3 -7.46 11.88 -29.79
C THR A 3 -6.16 11.73 -29.01
N THR A 4 -6.11 12.25 -27.78
CA THR A 4 -5.01 11.97 -26.85
C THR A 4 -5.00 10.48 -26.56
N SER A 5 -4.14 9.75 -27.24
CA SER A 5 -3.77 8.39 -26.85
C SER A 5 -3.32 8.45 -25.40
N ARG A 6 -4.08 7.84 -24.47
CA ARG A 6 -3.63 7.72 -23.08
C ARG A 6 -2.52 6.68 -23.05
N HIS A 7 -1.28 7.17 -23.05
CA HIS A 7 -0.08 6.36 -22.99
C HIS A 7 0.10 5.74 -21.61
N VAL A 8 0.68 4.54 -21.59
CA VAL A 8 1.19 3.89 -20.38
C VAL A 8 2.22 4.82 -19.73
N LEU A 9 2.02 5.13 -18.45
CA LEU A 9 2.94 5.95 -17.66
C LEU A 9 3.97 5.05 -16.98
N ALA A 10 5.21 5.52 -16.89
CA ALA A 10 6.24 4.91 -16.07
C ALA A 10 6.49 5.80 -14.85
N GLY A 11 6.81 5.18 -13.71
CA GLY A 11 7.05 5.86 -12.45
C GLY A 11 7.92 5.01 -11.54
N ASN A 12 7.96 5.40 -10.28
CA ASN A 12 8.71 4.71 -9.24
C ASN A 12 7.97 4.86 -7.91
N ASP A 13 8.07 3.87 -7.04
CA ASP A 13 7.75 4.04 -5.64
C ASP A 13 9.00 4.40 -4.83
N ILE A 14 8.80 5.23 -3.81
CA ILE A 14 9.87 5.73 -2.92
C ILE A 14 9.36 5.85 -1.49
N SER A 15 10.27 5.74 -0.52
CA SER A 15 9.98 5.91 0.90
C SER A 15 11.28 6.19 1.67
N TRP A 16 11.39 5.74 2.92
CA TRP A 16 12.55 5.93 3.77
C TRP A 16 13.92 5.59 3.13
N PRO A 17 14.07 4.54 2.29
CA PRO A 17 15.35 4.25 1.64
C PRO A 17 15.91 5.43 0.82
N GLN A 18 15.05 6.24 0.21
CA GLN A 18 15.43 7.44 -0.56
C GLN A 18 15.59 8.68 0.32
N CYS A 19 15.35 8.60 1.63
CA CYS A 19 15.66 9.71 2.52
C CYS A 19 17.17 9.99 2.54
N PRO A 20 17.58 11.27 2.69
CA PRO A 20 18.98 11.59 2.90
C PRO A 20 19.57 10.86 4.11
N ALA A 21 20.87 10.55 4.07
CA ALA A 21 21.57 9.91 5.18
C ALA A 21 21.45 10.72 6.50
N ALA A 22 21.38 12.06 6.41
CA ALA A 22 21.15 12.93 7.56
C ALA A 22 19.79 12.73 8.23
N ALA A 23 18.81 12.17 7.51
CA ALA A 23 17.49 11.76 8.03
C ALA A 23 17.42 10.24 8.32
N GLY A 24 18.56 9.55 8.28
CA GLY A 24 18.70 8.13 8.58
C GLY A 24 18.48 7.19 7.40
N GLY A 25 18.10 7.66 6.21
CA GLY A 25 17.89 6.82 5.03
C GLY A 25 19.19 6.40 4.33
N TYR A 26 19.06 5.65 3.24
CA TYR A 26 20.21 5.17 2.46
C TYR A 26 20.69 6.18 1.40
N GLY A 27 19.97 7.29 1.20
CA GLY A 27 20.27 8.25 0.14
C GLY A 27 20.10 7.66 -1.26
N LEU A 28 19.23 6.65 -1.41
CA LEU A 28 18.91 6.10 -2.73
C LEU A 28 18.28 7.18 -3.62
N PRO A 29 18.45 7.09 -4.95
CA PRO A 29 18.06 8.16 -5.83
C PRO A 29 16.53 8.28 -5.94
N LEU A 30 16.04 9.52 -5.94
CA LEU A 30 14.65 9.86 -6.27
C LEU A 30 14.28 9.48 -7.73
N PRO A 31 12.99 9.45 -8.09
CA PRO A 31 12.56 9.14 -9.44
C PRO A 31 13.26 10.05 -10.48
N PRO A 32 13.67 9.51 -11.65
CA PRO A 32 14.29 10.32 -12.69
C PRO A 32 13.32 11.35 -13.24
N GLU A 33 13.83 12.40 -13.91
CA GLU A 33 12.99 13.45 -14.52
C GLU A 33 12.02 12.93 -15.59
N SER A 34 12.29 11.75 -16.15
CA SER A 34 11.41 11.06 -17.09
C SER A 34 10.24 10.33 -16.44
N ALA A 35 10.19 10.24 -15.11
CA ALA A 35 9.07 9.61 -14.41
C ALA A 35 7.81 10.47 -14.57
N GLY A 36 6.66 9.82 -14.81
CA GLY A 36 5.36 10.49 -14.89
C GLY A 36 4.59 10.49 -13.57
N PHE A 37 4.94 9.61 -12.64
CA PHE A 37 4.33 9.52 -11.33
C PHE A 37 5.27 8.94 -10.27
N ALA A 38 4.89 9.08 -9.01
CA ALA A 38 5.45 8.34 -7.89
C ALA A 38 4.38 7.78 -6.94
N VAL A 39 4.67 6.64 -6.31
CA VAL A 39 3.91 6.15 -5.15
C VAL A 39 4.78 6.35 -3.91
N ILE A 40 4.36 7.23 -2.99
CA ILE A 40 5.22 7.69 -1.89
C ILE A 40 4.81 7.02 -0.57
N GLY A 41 5.77 6.35 0.06
CA GLY A 41 5.57 5.63 1.31
C GLY A 41 5.35 6.56 2.48
N LEU A 42 4.29 6.32 3.23
CA LEU A 42 3.92 7.13 4.39
C LEU A 42 4.73 6.77 5.65
N SER A 43 5.38 5.61 5.64
CA SER A 43 6.02 5.03 6.82
C SER A 43 7.49 4.66 6.62
N ASN A 44 8.20 4.42 7.73
CA ASN A 44 9.57 3.90 7.73
C ASN A 44 9.58 2.36 7.79
N GLY A 45 8.93 1.72 6.80
CA GLY A 45 8.94 0.26 6.61
C GLY A 45 8.02 -0.54 7.55
N LEU A 46 7.30 0.12 8.46
CA LEU A 46 6.31 -0.52 9.34
C LEU A 46 5.14 0.43 9.63
N PRO A 47 3.93 -0.09 9.91
CA PRO A 47 2.86 0.74 10.47
C PRO A 47 3.31 1.43 11.76
N PHE A 48 2.75 2.61 12.05
CA PHE A 48 3.09 3.42 13.23
C PHE A 48 4.54 3.95 13.26
N THR A 49 5.24 3.92 12.12
CA THR A 49 6.54 4.56 11.97
C THR A 49 6.44 5.64 10.91
N ALA A 50 6.80 6.89 11.22
CA ALA A 50 6.69 7.97 10.24
C ALA A 50 7.85 7.92 9.24
N ASN A 51 7.57 8.16 7.94
CA ASN A 51 8.62 8.49 6.98
C ASN A 51 9.18 9.90 7.30
N PRO A 52 10.44 10.02 7.77
CA PRO A 52 10.98 11.29 8.27
C PRO A 52 11.23 12.31 7.16
N CYS A 53 11.26 11.89 5.89
CA CYS A 53 11.47 12.78 4.75
C CYS A 53 10.25 12.90 3.83
N LEU A 54 9.07 12.47 4.28
CA LEU A 54 7.82 12.53 3.49
C LEU A 54 7.57 13.93 2.90
N ALA A 55 7.65 14.98 3.72
CA ALA A 55 7.45 16.36 3.26
C ALA A 55 8.46 16.80 2.18
N TRP A 56 9.71 16.36 2.32
CA TRP A 56 10.75 16.61 1.32
C TRP A 56 10.46 15.84 0.02
N GLN A 57 10.10 14.57 0.10
CA GLN A 57 9.74 13.76 -1.09
C GLN A 57 8.54 14.36 -1.84
N LEU A 58 7.52 14.82 -1.12
CA LEU A 58 6.36 15.49 -1.71
C LEU A 58 6.71 16.82 -2.38
N THR A 59 7.60 17.61 -1.75
CA THR A 59 8.13 18.84 -2.35
C THR A 59 8.89 18.53 -3.65
N ARG A 60 9.69 17.45 -3.67
CA ARG A 60 10.41 17.02 -4.86
C ARG A 60 9.44 16.58 -5.96
N ALA A 61 8.44 15.75 -5.64
CA ALA A 61 7.40 15.32 -6.58
C ALA A 61 6.66 16.52 -7.19
N THR A 62 6.30 17.51 -6.37
CA THR A 62 5.66 18.75 -6.82
C THR A 62 6.56 19.53 -7.78
N ASN A 63 7.83 19.74 -7.41
CA ASN A 63 8.79 20.51 -8.23
C ASN A 63 9.10 19.83 -9.57
N THR A 64 8.97 18.51 -9.66
CA THR A 64 9.17 17.74 -10.89
C THR A 64 7.85 17.36 -11.58
N ASN A 65 6.73 17.95 -11.16
CA ASN A 65 5.40 17.69 -11.71
C ASN A 65 4.99 16.20 -11.76
N LEU A 66 5.43 15.41 -10.78
CA LEU A 66 5.01 14.01 -10.66
C LEU A 66 3.58 13.94 -10.13
N LEU A 67 2.76 13.10 -10.76
CA LEU A 67 1.53 12.64 -10.13
C LEU A 67 1.91 11.80 -8.90
N ALA A 68 1.18 11.94 -7.80
CA ALA A 68 1.54 11.28 -6.54
C ALA A 68 0.37 10.50 -5.96
N HIS A 69 0.60 9.20 -5.74
CA HIS A 69 -0.19 8.37 -4.84
C HIS A 69 0.62 8.08 -3.58
N ALA A 70 0.00 7.44 -2.59
CA ALA A 70 0.68 7.02 -1.37
C ALA A 70 0.68 5.50 -1.25
N TYR A 71 1.58 4.96 -0.43
CA TYR A 71 1.42 3.62 0.11
C TYR A 71 1.63 3.58 1.62
N ALA A 72 0.90 2.70 2.29
CA ALA A 72 0.99 2.44 3.72
C ALA A 72 1.39 0.99 3.94
N MET A 73 2.37 0.75 4.81
CA MET A 73 2.73 -0.60 5.23
C MET A 73 1.60 -1.17 6.08
N ALA A 74 1.25 -2.44 5.85
CA ALA A 74 0.41 -3.21 6.74
C ALA A 74 1.27 -4.25 7.49
N ALA A 75 0.96 -4.49 8.76
CA ALA A 75 1.62 -5.57 9.50
C ALA A 75 0.67 -6.23 10.49
N PHE A 76 0.99 -7.46 10.93
CA PHE A 76 0.27 -8.05 12.05
C PHE A 76 0.68 -7.34 13.35
N PRO A 77 -0.25 -6.83 14.18
CA PRO A 77 0.11 -6.00 15.32
C PRO A 77 0.94 -6.78 16.34
N THR A 78 2.00 -6.14 16.84
CA THR A 78 2.73 -6.62 18.01
C THR A 78 1.82 -6.67 19.24
N ALA A 79 2.23 -7.39 20.29
CA ALA A 79 1.49 -7.40 21.54
C ALA A 79 1.32 -5.99 22.16
N ALA A 80 2.30 -5.09 21.95
CA ALA A 80 2.24 -3.71 22.44
C ALA A 80 1.26 -2.86 21.61
N GLN A 81 1.31 -2.95 20.27
CA GLN A 81 0.34 -2.28 19.39
C GLN A 81 -1.08 -2.79 19.66
N LEU A 82 -1.29 -4.10 19.82
CA LEU A 82 -2.62 -4.64 20.10
C LEU A 82 -3.16 -4.19 21.47
N ARG A 83 -2.30 -3.95 22.47
CA ARG A 83 -2.70 -3.34 23.75
C ARG A 83 -3.08 -1.87 23.60
N SER A 84 -2.34 -1.13 22.77
CA SER A 84 -2.54 0.31 22.59
C SER A 84 -3.73 0.62 21.69
N HIS A 85 -3.91 -0.16 20.62
CA HIS A 85 -4.81 0.13 19.51
C HIS A 85 -5.96 -0.87 19.36
N GLY A 86 -6.03 -1.90 20.21
CA GLY A 86 -7.10 -2.90 20.13
C GLY A 86 -8.51 -2.35 20.42
N ALA A 87 -8.62 -1.11 20.91
CA ALA A 87 -9.88 -0.41 21.12
C ALA A 87 -10.08 0.80 20.19
N ASP A 88 -9.13 1.06 19.29
CA ASP A 88 -9.10 2.26 18.44
C ASP A 88 -9.81 1.99 17.11
N GLY A 89 -11.10 1.65 17.16
CA GLY A 89 -11.90 1.41 15.97
C GLY A 89 -13.36 1.07 16.27
N PRO A 90 -14.16 0.80 15.24
CA PRO A 90 -15.59 0.60 15.39
C PRO A 90 -15.99 -0.76 15.99
N TRP A 91 -15.05 -1.69 16.18
CA TRP A 91 -15.33 -3.04 16.65
C TRP A 91 -15.23 -3.16 18.17
N SER A 92 -15.97 -4.12 18.73
CA SER A 92 -15.91 -4.41 20.17
C SER A 92 -14.51 -4.90 20.58
N PRO A 93 -13.82 -4.21 21.52
CA PRO A 93 -12.53 -4.66 22.03
C PRO A 93 -12.63 -5.88 22.97
N ALA A 94 -13.84 -6.35 23.27
CA ALA A 94 -14.06 -7.51 24.14
C ALA A 94 -13.64 -8.83 23.50
N THR A 95 -13.55 -8.89 22.16
CA THR A 95 -13.12 -10.08 21.42
C THR A 95 -11.73 -9.89 20.83
N ARG A 96 -11.00 -10.99 20.65
CA ARG A 96 -9.71 -10.97 19.95
C ARG A 96 -9.87 -10.43 18.52
N ASP A 97 -10.94 -10.81 17.85
CA ASP A 97 -11.18 -10.43 16.46
C ASP A 97 -11.42 -8.92 16.34
N GLY A 98 -12.29 -8.35 17.18
CA GLY A 98 -12.54 -6.92 17.19
C GLY A 98 -11.28 -6.12 17.53
N ARG A 99 -10.43 -6.62 18.44
CA ARG A 99 -9.13 -6.00 18.72
C ARG A 99 -8.17 -6.02 17.53
N LEU A 100 -8.15 -7.09 16.74
CA LEU A 100 -7.31 -7.18 15.54
C LEU A 100 -7.81 -6.24 14.44
N SER A 101 -9.13 -6.16 14.23
CA SER A 101 -9.73 -5.21 13.29
C SER A 101 -9.51 -3.76 13.72
N ASN A 102 -9.66 -3.44 15.00
CA ASN A 102 -9.33 -2.10 15.53
C ASN A 102 -7.85 -1.76 15.36
N ALA A 103 -6.93 -2.72 15.57
CA ALA A 103 -5.52 -2.47 15.34
C ALA A 103 -5.23 -2.11 13.87
N GLY A 104 -5.84 -2.82 12.91
CA GLY A 104 -5.73 -2.45 11.49
C GLY A 104 -6.37 -1.10 11.17
N PHE A 105 -7.51 -0.78 11.77
CA PHE A 105 -8.13 0.54 11.65
C PHE A 105 -7.19 1.65 12.15
N ALA A 106 -6.50 1.42 13.26
CA ALA A 106 -5.50 2.34 13.79
C ALA A 106 -4.28 2.50 12.88
N GLU A 107 -3.85 1.45 12.16
CA GLU A 107 -2.80 1.56 11.13
C GLU A 107 -3.22 2.54 10.02
N ALA A 108 -4.47 2.45 9.55
CA ALA A 108 -5.02 3.40 8.60
C ALA A 108 -5.12 4.82 9.20
N ALA A 109 -5.57 4.95 10.44
CA ALA A 109 -5.67 6.26 11.09
C ALA A 109 -4.31 6.95 11.25
N ASP A 110 -3.24 6.20 11.58
CA ASP A 110 -1.88 6.74 11.66
C ASP A 110 -1.37 7.19 10.28
N ALA A 111 -1.61 6.40 9.23
CA ALA A 111 -1.28 6.78 7.86
C ALA A 111 -2.00 8.06 7.42
N VAL A 112 -3.31 8.17 7.72
CA VAL A 112 -4.12 9.38 7.48
C VAL A 112 -3.58 10.58 8.24
N ALA A 113 -3.23 10.42 9.50
CA ALA A 113 -2.64 11.49 10.29
C ALA A 113 -1.26 11.92 9.73
N GLY A 114 -0.46 10.98 9.23
CA GLY A 114 0.80 11.24 8.53
C GLY A 114 0.63 12.09 7.28
N MET A 115 -0.35 11.74 6.44
CA MET A 115 -0.72 12.51 5.26
C MET A 115 -1.20 13.93 5.61
N ALA A 116 -2.07 14.05 6.62
CA ALA A 116 -2.57 15.34 7.08
C ALA A 116 -1.44 16.26 7.57
N ARG A 117 -0.50 15.73 8.37
CA ARG A 117 0.70 16.48 8.81
C ARG A 117 1.57 16.95 7.65
N ALA A 118 1.63 16.17 6.58
CA ALA A 118 2.39 16.50 5.38
C ALA A 118 1.63 17.38 4.38
N GLY A 119 0.35 17.69 4.63
CA GLY A 119 -0.51 18.41 3.68
C GLY A 119 -0.75 17.64 2.37
N PHE A 120 -0.76 16.31 2.43
CA PHE A 120 -0.86 15.44 1.26
C PHE A 120 -2.23 14.77 1.16
N LEU A 121 -2.87 14.86 -0.01
CA LEU A 121 -4.08 14.12 -0.34
C LEU A 121 -3.86 13.32 -1.64
N PRO A 122 -3.47 12.05 -1.55
CA PRO A 122 -3.23 11.22 -2.73
C PRO A 122 -4.55 10.79 -3.41
N GLY A 123 -4.47 10.48 -4.70
CA GLY A 123 -5.60 9.86 -5.42
C GLY A 123 -5.91 8.42 -4.98
N VAL A 124 -4.90 7.68 -4.50
CA VAL A 124 -5.03 6.31 -3.98
C VAL A 124 -3.99 6.09 -2.87
N VAL A 125 -4.37 5.37 -1.81
CA VAL A 125 -3.46 4.77 -0.83
C VAL A 125 -3.33 3.27 -1.09
N TRP A 126 -2.16 2.80 -1.51
CA TRP A 126 -1.89 1.38 -1.67
C TRP A 126 -1.48 0.76 -0.34
N ILE A 127 -2.15 -0.32 0.05
CA ILE A 127 -1.85 -1.07 1.26
C ILE A 127 -0.81 -2.13 0.89
N ASP A 128 0.40 -1.97 1.41
CA ASP A 128 1.50 -2.90 1.18
C ASP A 128 1.36 -4.12 2.11
N VAL A 129 1.10 -5.28 1.49
CA VAL A 129 0.90 -6.56 2.16
C VAL A 129 1.95 -7.55 1.70
N GLU A 130 3.07 -7.58 2.41
CA GLU A 130 4.17 -8.49 2.13
C GLU A 130 4.84 -9.06 3.41
N PRO A 131 5.64 -10.13 3.31
CA PRO A 131 6.37 -10.68 4.44
C PRO A 131 7.44 -9.70 4.91
N HIS A 132 7.35 -9.27 6.17
CA HIS A 132 8.32 -8.35 6.76
C HIS A 132 9.01 -8.98 7.98
N ARG A 133 10.35 -9.04 8.00
CA ARG A 133 11.10 -9.76 9.04
C ARG A 133 10.97 -9.13 10.45
N PRO A 134 11.10 -7.80 10.63
CA PRO A 134 10.92 -7.15 11.92
C PRO A 134 9.55 -7.37 12.58
N GLN A 135 8.49 -7.48 11.78
CA GLN A 135 7.12 -7.65 12.25
C GLN A 135 6.38 -8.63 11.33
N PRO A 136 6.60 -9.95 11.52
CA PRO A 136 6.15 -10.95 10.57
C PRO A 136 4.64 -11.22 10.67
N TRP A 137 4.03 -11.50 9.53
CA TRP A 137 2.68 -12.06 9.46
C TRP A 137 2.66 -13.51 9.95
N PRO A 138 1.81 -13.87 10.92
CA PRO A 138 1.57 -15.27 11.25
C PRO A 138 0.90 -15.98 10.06
N ALA A 139 1.59 -16.90 9.39
CA ALA A 139 1.15 -17.41 8.08
C ALA A 139 1.03 -18.94 7.96
N THR A 140 1.10 -19.67 9.07
CA THR A 140 1.24 -21.14 9.04
C THR A 140 -0.07 -21.93 9.10
N THR A 141 -1.21 -21.30 9.41
CA THR A 141 -2.51 -21.98 9.52
C THR A 141 -3.66 -21.12 9.01
N ALA A 142 -4.78 -21.77 8.63
CA ALA A 142 -6.00 -21.07 8.20
C ALA A 142 -6.55 -20.10 9.27
N ALA A 143 -6.42 -20.45 10.55
CA ALA A 143 -6.81 -19.57 11.65
C ALA A 143 -5.96 -18.30 11.70
N ARG A 144 -4.65 -18.41 11.52
CA ARG A 144 -3.75 -17.24 11.45
C ARG A 144 -4.00 -16.40 10.22
N GLN A 145 -4.24 -17.03 9.08
CA GLN A 145 -4.61 -16.33 7.85
C GLN A 145 -5.92 -15.55 8.03
N ARG A 146 -6.92 -16.12 8.70
CA ARG A 146 -8.14 -15.40 9.08
C ARG A 146 -7.82 -14.19 9.97
N GLU A 147 -7.00 -14.35 11.00
CA GLU A 147 -6.60 -13.22 11.87
C GLU A 147 -5.91 -12.09 11.08
N ASN A 148 -5.07 -12.41 10.09
CA ASN A 148 -4.43 -11.41 9.24
C ASN A 148 -5.46 -10.65 8.40
N ARG A 149 -6.47 -11.36 7.88
CA ARG A 149 -7.58 -10.70 7.16
C ARG A 149 -8.28 -9.68 8.06
N LEU A 150 -8.44 -9.95 9.36
CA LEU A 150 -9.10 -9.03 10.31
C LEU A 150 -8.39 -7.69 10.39
N VAL A 151 -7.06 -7.71 10.45
CA VAL A 151 -6.22 -6.51 10.44
C VAL A 151 -6.37 -5.78 9.11
N LEU A 152 -6.24 -6.48 7.98
CA LEU A 152 -6.36 -5.88 6.64
C LEU A 152 -7.77 -5.30 6.38
N GLY A 153 -8.82 -5.97 6.85
CA GLY A 153 -10.20 -5.49 6.82
C GLY A 153 -10.38 -4.20 7.62
N GLY A 154 -9.79 -4.15 8.83
CA GLY A 154 -9.73 -2.96 9.66
C GLY A 154 -9.06 -1.78 8.96
N LEU A 155 -7.91 -2.02 8.32
CA LEU A 155 -7.14 -1.00 7.62
C LEU A 155 -7.89 -0.47 6.39
N MET A 156 -8.48 -1.35 5.58
CA MET A 156 -9.34 -0.96 4.47
C MET A 156 -10.55 -0.13 4.93
N ARG A 157 -11.18 -0.51 6.05
CA ARG A 157 -12.28 0.26 6.64
C ARG A 157 -11.84 1.65 7.11
N GLY A 158 -10.67 1.75 7.74
CA GLY A 158 -10.16 3.05 8.20
C GLY A 158 -9.87 4.02 7.04
N LEU A 159 -9.30 3.52 5.93
CA LEU A 159 -9.10 4.33 4.73
C LEU A 159 -10.45 4.71 4.07
N HIS A 160 -11.39 3.76 3.99
CA HIS A 160 -12.74 4.02 3.50
C HIS A 160 -13.44 5.13 4.28
N ASP A 161 -13.46 5.03 5.61
CA ASP A 161 -14.14 5.97 6.49
C ASP A 161 -13.46 7.35 6.50
N ALA A 162 -12.17 7.42 6.15
CA ALA A 162 -11.45 8.66 5.88
C ALA A 162 -11.75 9.25 4.47
N GLY A 163 -12.59 8.60 3.66
CA GLY A 163 -12.94 9.03 2.31
C GLY A 163 -11.83 8.82 1.27
N LEU A 164 -10.86 7.95 1.56
CA LEU A 164 -9.70 7.70 0.70
C LEU A 164 -9.88 6.44 -0.14
N ALA A 165 -9.71 6.58 -1.45
CA ALA A 165 -9.58 5.41 -2.32
C ALA A 165 -8.32 4.62 -1.94
N TYR A 166 -8.42 3.30 -1.99
CA TYR A 166 -7.33 2.40 -1.65
C TYR A 166 -7.22 1.22 -2.61
N GLY A 167 -6.07 0.58 -2.58
CA GLY A 167 -5.79 -0.66 -3.31
C GLY A 167 -4.81 -1.53 -2.54
N LEU A 168 -4.48 -2.71 -3.08
CA LEU A 168 -3.56 -3.67 -2.45
C LEU A 168 -2.29 -3.79 -3.28
N TYR A 169 -1.14 -3.74 -2.61
CA TYR A 169 0.14 -4.17 -3.14
C TYR A 169 0.55 -5.52 -2.54
N SER A 170 0.94 -6.46 -3.40
CA SER A 170 1.49 -7.76 -3.01
C SER A 170 1.97 -8.56 -4.24
N PHE A 171 2.39 -9.79 -3.99
CA PHE A 171 2.59 -10.84 -4.99
C PHE A 171 1.91 -12.15 -4.57
N ALA A 172 1.71 -13.06 -5.53
CA ALA A 172 0.82 -14.22 -5.37
C ALA A 172 1.17 -15.12 -4.17
N SER A 173 2.45 -15.46 -3.98
CA SER A 173 2.88 -16.33 -2.88
C SER A 173 2.81 -15.65 -1.52
N ALA A 174 3.16 -14.36 -1.41
CA ALA A 174 2.97 -13.58 -0.20
C ALA A 174 1.50 -13.49 0.19
N TRP A 175 0.63 -13.08 -0.74
CA TRP A 175 -0.80 -12.96 -0.50
C TRP A 175 -1.41 -14.30 -0.06
N ALA A 176 -1.07 -15.39 -0.73
CA ALA A 176 -1.55 -16.72 -0.38
C ALA A 176 -1.03 -17.19 1.00
N GLY A 177 0.22 -16.88 1.34
CA GLY A 177 0.77 -17.19 2.67
C GLY A 177 0.08 -16.41 3.78
N ILE A 178 -0.05 -15.09 3.61
CA ILE A 178 -0.57 -14.16 4.63
C ILE A 178 -2.08 -14.31 4.76
N THR A 179 -2.81 -14.38 3.66
CA THR A 179 -4.27 -14.31 3.67
C THR A 179 -4.94 -15.63 3.31
N GLY A 180 -4.22 -16.62 2.77
CA GLY A 180 -4.84 -17.83 2.22
C GLY A 180 -5.52 -17.56 0.88
N SER A 181 -6.66 -18.20 0.62
CA SER A 181 -7.41 -18.07 -0.64
C SER A 181 -8.25 -16.79 -0.77
N TRP A 182 -7.94 -15.72 -0.02
CA TRP A 182 -8.82 -14.54 0.04
C TRP A 182 -8.92 -13.83 -1.31
N LYS A 183 -10.16 -13.56 -1.74
CA LYS A 183 -10.45 -12.83 -2.97
C LYS A 183 -11.24 -11.56 -2.68
N LEU A 184 -10.80 -10.48 -3.31
CA LEU A 184 -11.32 -9.13 -3.19
C LEU A 184 -11.42 -8.52 -4.60
N PRO A 185 -12.33 -9.02 -5.47
CA PRO A 185 -12.40 -8.58 -6.86
C PRO A 185 -12.77 -7.10 -7.00
N GLY A 186 -13.40 -6.50 -5.99
CA GLY A 186 -13.72 -5.07 -5.94
C GLY A 186 -12.58 -4.16 -5.48
N VAL A 187 -11.43 -4.70 -5.06
CA VAL A 187 -10.30 -3.90 -4.54
C VAL A 187 -9.21 -3.80 -5.62
N PRO A 188 -8.79 -2.58 -6.01
CA PRO A 188 -7.69 -2.35 -6.96
C PRO A 188 -6.39 -3.03 -6.57
N VAL A 189 -5.57 -3.41 -7.57
CA VAL A 189 -4.29 -4.08 -7.35
C VAL A 189 -3.13 -3.31 -7.98
N TRP A 190 -2.05 -3.21 -7.20
CA TRP A 190 -0.69 -2.92 -7.63
C TRP A 190 0.12 -4.23 -7.49
N ALA A 191 0.52 -4.83 -8.61
CA ALA A 191 1.14 -6.16 -8.59
C ALA A 191 2.64 -6.11 -8.87
N THR A 192 3.47 -6.74 -8.03
CA THR A 192 4.91 -6.81 -8.29
C THR A 192 5.33 -8.11 -8.99
N ALA A 193 6.27 -8.00 -9.92
CA ALA A 193 7.06 -9.11 -10.45
C ALA A 193 8.30 -9.42 -9.60
N GLY A 194 8.60 -8.60 -8.58
CA GLY A 194 9.80 -8.71 -7.77
C GLY A 194 11.05 -8.14 -8.45
N GLN A 195 12.21 -8.66 -8.03
CA GLN A 195 13.51 -8.38 -8.67
C GLN A 195 13.61 -9.06 -10.04
N ASP A 196 12.84 -8.57 -10.99
CA ASP A 196 12.67 -9.13 -12.33
C ASP A 196 12.63 -8.00 -13.37
N THR A 197 12.25 -8.33 -14.59
CA THR A 197 12.32 -7.46 -15.76
C THR A 197 11.06 -6.60 -15.94
N PRO A 198 11.17 -5.44 -16.62
CA PRO A 198 10.01 -4.63 -17.00
C PRO A 198 8.97 -5.41 -17.81
N ALA A 199 9.40 -6.39 -18.62
CA ALA A 199 8.50 -7.25 -19.38
C ALA A 199 7.65 -8.16 -18.48
N ARG A 200 8.23 -8.69 -17.39
CA ARG A 200 7.50 -9.51 -16.43
C ARG A 200 6.51 -8.70 -15.61
N ALA A 201 6.89 -7.48 -15.18
CA ALA A 201 5.95 -6.55 -14.57
C ALA A 201 4.77 -6.23 -15.49
N ARG A 202 5.03 -5.81 -16.74
CA ARG A 202 3.95 -5.53 -17.71
C ARG A 202 3.03 -6.72 -17.95
N ALA A 203 3.53 -7.95 -17.88
CA ALA A 203 2.71 -9.15 -18.00
C ALA A 203 1.76 -9.34 -16.80
N MET A 204 2.00 -8.71 -15.65
CA MET A 204 1.06 -8.74 -14.52
C MET A 204 -0.24 -7.98 -14.83
N CYS A 205 -0.20 -6.98 -15.70
CA CYS A 205 -1.37 -6.18 -16.08
C CYS A 205 -2.48 -6.99 -16.78
N THR A 206 -2.17 -8.15 -17.34
CA THR A 206 -3.13 -8.97 -18.09
C THR A 206 -3.42 -10.32 -17.43
N LYS A 207 -2.72 -10.64 -16.35
CA LYS A 207 -2.90 -11.90 -15.60
C LYS A 207 -3.94 -11.72 -14.49
N PRO A 208 -4.58 -12.82 -14.05
CA PRO A 208 -5.34 -12.80 -12.81
C PRO A 208 -4.45 -12.32 -11.65
N SER A 209 -4.92 -11.34 -10.89
CA SER A 209 -4.19 -10.82 -9.73
C SER A 209 -4.28 -11.75 -8.52
N PHE A 210 -3.41 -11.51 -7.53
CA PHE A 210 -3.35 -12.31 -6.31
C PHE A 210 -4.69 -12.30 -5.52
N SER A 211 -5.38 -11.16 -5.47
CA SER A 211 -6.67 -10.98 -4.81
C SER A 211 -7.87 -11.14 -5.76
N GLY A 212 -7.64 -11.25 -7.08
CA GLY A 212 -8.71 -11.25 -8.08
C GLY A 212 -9.21 -9.85 -8.47
N GLY A 213 -8.69 -8.78 -7.86
CA GLY A 213 -8.96 -7.39 -8.23
C GLY A 213 -8.30 -6.95 -9.54
N HIS A 214 -8.76 -5.83 -10.11
CA HIS A 214 -8.18 -5.27 -11.33
C HIS A 214 -6.78 -4.69 -11.08
N VAL A 215 -5.82 -5.04 -11.93
CA VAL A 215 -4.44 -4.55 -11.83
C VAL A 215 -4.34 -3.18 -12.52
N TYR A 216 -4.05 -2.14 -11.75
CA TYR A 216 -3.87 -0.77 -12.24
C TYR A 216 -2.40 -0.37 -12.35
N LEU A 217 -1.55 -0.94 -11.49
CA LEU A 217 -0.11 -0.72 -11.48
C LEU A 217 0.62 -2.06 -11.49
N ALA A 218 1.77 -2.11 -12.14
CA ALA A 218 2.70 -3.23 -12.03
C ALA A 218 4.11 -2.75 -11.69
N GLN A 219 4.81 -3.50 -10.85
CA GLN A 219 6.13 -3.15 -10.34
C GLN A 219 7.19 -4.19 -10.74
N TRP A 220 8.42 -3.74 -10.90
CA TRP A 220 9.65 -4.54 -10.79
C TRP A 220 10.71 -3.69 -10.09
N TYR A 221 11.74 -4.32 -9.52
CA TYR A 221 12.78 -3.57 -8.83
C TYR A 221 14.18 -4.14 -9.05
N ASP A 222 15.18 -3.34 -8.74
CA ASP A 222 16.58 -3.74 -8.60
C ASP A 222 17.13 -3.23 -7.25
N ASP A 223 18.44 -3.37 -7.01
CA ASP A 223 19.04 -2.95 -5.74
C ASP A 223 19.09 -1.42 -5.55
N VAL A 224 18.64 -0.64 -6.54
CA VAL A 224 18.71 0.82 -6.56
C VAL A 224 17.32 1.46 -6.59
N ARG A 225 16.38 0.89 -7.33
CA ARG A 225 15.06 1.48 -7.59
C ARG A 225 13.95 0.46 -7.66
N ASP A 226 12.80 0.90 -7.16
CA ASP A 226 11.51 0.30 -7.43
C ASP A 226 10.86 1.04 -8.60
N TYR A 227 10.53 0.32 -9.67
CA TYR A 227 9.97 0.86 -10.90
C TYR A 227 8.53 0.43 -11.06
N ASP A 228 7.70 1.37 -11.52
CA ASP A 228 6.28 1.16 -11.73
C ASP A 228 5.86 1.49 -13.14
N VAL A 229 4.76 0.86 -13.55
CA VAL A 229 4.08 1.16 -14.80
C VAL A 229 2.57 1.08 -14.63
N THR A 230 1.83 2.00 -15.26
CA THR A 230 0.37 1.89 -15.30
C THR A 230 -0.07 0.79 -16.26
N CYS A 231 -1.14 0.09 -15.90
CA CYS A 231 -1.75 -0.93 -16.74
C CYS A 231 -2.81 -0.30 -17.66
N GLY A 232 -2.78 -0.69 -18.94
CA GLY A 232 -3.76 -0.23 -19.93
C GLY A 232 -3.76 1.30 -20.10
N THR A 233 -4.96 1.90 -20.07
CA THR A 233 -5.16 3.34 -20.24
C THR A 233 -5.28 4.10 -18.92
N TYR A 234 -4.93 3.44 -17.79
CA TYR A 234 -4.99 4.08 -16.49
C TYR A 234 -4.02 5.27 -16.45
N ALA A 235 -4.58 6.45 -16.24
CA ALA A 235 -3.87 7.73 -16.25
C ALA A 235 -3.42 8.17 -14.85
N PHE A 236 -3.32 7.23 -13.90
CA PHE A 236 -2.92 7.51 -12.52
C PHE A 236 -3.81 8.55 -11.83
N THR A 237 -5.11 8.49 -12.12
CA THR A 237 -6.14 9.32 -11.49
C THR A 237 -6.70 8.63 -10.25
N PRO A 238 -7.39 9.36 -9.34
CA PRO A 238 -8.10 8.73 -8.24
C PRO A 238 -9.00 7.57 -8.70
N LEU A 239 -9.07 6.53 -7.87
CA LEU A 239 -9.92 5.36 -8.10
C LEU A 239 -11.23 5.47 -7.32
N PRO A 240 -12.28 4.71 -7.70
CA PRO A 240 -13.49 4.63 -6.91
C PRO A 240 -13.20 4.14 -5.48
N LEU A 241 -13.96 4.66 -4.52
CA LEU A 241 -13.90 4.22 -3.15
C LEU A 241 -14.47 2.78 -3.07
N ALA A 242 -13.58 1.80 -2.92
CA ALA A 242 -13.99 0.41 -2.77
C ALA A 242 -14.73 0.22 -1.44
N ALA A 243 -15.84 -0.52 -1.45
CA ALA A 243 -16.50 -0.90 -0.21
C ALA A 243 -15.57 -1.84 0.58
N PRO A 244 -15.41 -1.63 1.90
CA PRO A 244 -14.68 -2.57 2.73
C PRO A 244 -15.41 -3.91 2.72
N PRO A 245 -14.70 -5.05 2.77
CA PRO A 245 -15.35 -6.35 2.79
C PRO A 245 -16.27 -6.47 4.02
N GLU A 246 -17.57 -6.61 3.80
CA GLU A 246 -18.59 -6.62 4.88
C GLU A 246 -18.79 -8.01 5.54
N ALA A 247 -18.38 -9.09 4.87
CA ALA A 247 -18.89 -10.44 5.17
C ALA A 247 -18.00 -11.35 6.05
N ASP A 248 -16.77 -10.94 6.38
CA ASP A 248 -15.79 -11.79 7.09
C ASP A 248 -15.27 -11.19 8.42
N PHE A 249 -15.79 -10.02 8.82
CA PHE A 249 -15.29 -9.24 9.95
C PHE A 249 -16.39 -9.12 11.03
N PRO A 250 -16.04 -9.30 12.31
CA PRO A 250 -16.99 -9.34 13.43
C PRO A 250 -17.75 -8.03 13.63
#